data_AF-A0A651HGM5-F1
#
_entry.id   AF-A0A651HGM5-F1
#
_cell.length_a   1.000
_cell.length_b   1.000
_cell.length_c   1.000
_cell.angle_alpha   90.00
_cell.angle_beta   90.00
_cell.angle_gamma   90.00
#
_symmetry.space_group_name_H-M   'P 1'
#
loop_
_entity.id
_entity.type
_entity.pdbx_description
1 polymer ?
#
loop_
_entity_poly.entity_id
_entity_poly.type
_entity_poly.pdbx_seq_one_letter_code
_entity_poly.pdbx_strand_id
1 'polypeptide(L)'
;MPTALRNRQEPASAVWDRLVSRFREAAILHQEGESLAARRILAEELPGIVGQWIRHSGLAPAVAKSRLSALFAREQAEVRRAALTQRLMADSFAERWTPPVGNPFVEEEHVRRAEAGPPAGRTIPQTEGVAAHRGGPLGIGGRRIPLDRISEMIEALQAEERRSAVAEIIPLRDFLPASPAVSQHLSEPTSLEVSSIA
;
A
#
# COMPACT_ATOMS: atom_id res chain seq x y z
N MET A 1 -46.94 10.62 14.63
CA MET A 1 -45.67 10.84 15.35
C MET A 1 -44.54 10.71 14.33
N PRO A 2 -43.99 11.82 13.80
CA PRO A 2 -42.98 11.74 12.76
C PRO A 2 -41.64 11.30 13.35
N THR A 3 -41.11 10.21 12.79
CA THR A 3 -39.77 9.69 13.02
C THR A 3 -38.77 10.73 12.54
N ALA A 4 -38.39 11.65 13.42
CA ALA A 4 -37.23 12.50 13.21
C ALA A 4 -36.00 11.58 13.20
N LEU A 5 -35.70 11.02 12.02
CA LEU A 5 -34.41 10.40 11.70
C LEU A 5 -33.38 11.50 11.85
N ARG A 6 -32.94 11.65 13.09
CA ARG A 6 -31.92 12.55 13.56
C ARG A 6 -30.69 12.20 12.73
N ASN A 7 -30.48 13.00 11.69
CA ASN A 7 -29.28 13.04 10.89
C ASN A 7 -28.14 13.51 11.82
N ARG A 8 -27.76 12.67 12.78
CA ARG A 8 -26.69 12.92 13.74
C ARG A 8 -25.42 12.82 12.91
N GLN A 9 -24.97 13.98 12.43
CA GLN A 9 -23.61 14.09 11.93
C GLN A 9 -22.67 13.56 13.00
N GLU A 10 -21.93 12.53 12.62
CA GLU A 10 -20.92 11.91 13.47
C GLU A 10 -19.84 12.96 13.76
N PRO A 11 -19.47 13.18 15.04
CA PRO A 11 -18.46 14.17 15.36
C PRO A 11 -17.11 13.78 14.74
N ALA A 12 -16.28 14.76 14.37
CA ALA A 12 -14.99 14.52 13.73
C ALA A 12 -14.07 13.59 14.55
N SER A 13 -14.20 13.57 15.88
CA SER A 13 -13.49 12.66 16.78
C SER A 13 -13.88 11.19 16.56
N ALA A 14 -15.17 10.89 16.42
CA ALA A 14 -15.62 9.50 16.20
C ALA A 14 -15.16 8.97 14.83
N VAL A 15 -15.20 9.81 13.79
CA VAL A 15 -14.66 9.45 12.47
C VAL A 15 -13.15 9.22 12.53
N TRP A 16 -12.43 10.01 13.32
CA TRP A 16 -11.00 9.84 13.56
C TRP A 16 -10.68 8.53 14.29
N ASP A 17 -11.42 8.18 15.34
CA ASP A 17 -11.22 6.92 16.07
C ASP A 17 -11.46 5.70 15.18
N ARG A 18 -12.48 5.78 14.31
CA ARG A 18 -12.74 4.75 13.29
C ARG A 18 -11.61 4.66 12.27
N LEU A 19 -11.05 5.79 11.84
CA LEU A 19 -9.89 5.84 10.93
C LEU A 19 -8.68 5.15 11.55
N VAL A 20 -8.34 5.49 12.80
CA VAL A 20 -7.25 4.85 13.56
C VAL A 20 -7.47 3.34 13.64
N SER A 21 -8.67 2.92 14.03
CA SER A 21 -9.01 1.50 14.21
C SER A 21 -8.86 0.71 12.92
N ARG A 22 -9.40 1.20 11.81
CA ARG A 22 -9.33 0.52 10.50
C ARG A 22 -7.92 0.48 9.94
N PHE A 23 -7.16 1.56 10.11
CA PHE A 23 -5.76 1.57 9.69
C PHE A 23 -4.92 0.57 10.50
N ARG A 24 -5.11 0.53 11.82
CA ARG A 24 -4.43 -0.43 12.70
C ARG A 24 -4.75 -1.88 12.33
N GLU A 25 -6.02 -2.18 12.06
CA GLU A 25 -6.46 -3.51 11.60
C GLU A 25 -5.74 -3.90 10.30
N ALA A 26 -5.70 -3.01 9.31
CA ALA A 26 -4.98 -3.26 8.06
C ALA A 26 -3.48 -3.49 8.27
N ALA A 27 -2.85 -2.75 9.19
CA ALA A 27 -1.44 -2.90 9.51
C ALA A 27 -1.13 -4.23 10.21
N ILE A 28 -2.02 -4.69 11.12
CA ILE A 28 -1.91 -6.00 11.77
C ILE A 28 -2.05 -7.12 10.73
N LEU A 29 -3.09 -7.08 9.90
CA LEU A 29 -3.31 -8.07 8.84
C LEU A 29 -2.11 -8.16 7.89
N HIS A 30 -1.52 -7.01 7.53
CA HIS A 30 -0.32 -7.00 6.71
C HIS A 30 0.87 -7.68 7.41
N GLN A 31 1.06 -7.43 8.70
CA GLN A 31 2.11 -8.04 9.51
C GLN A 31 1.94 -9.57 9.66
N GLU A 32 0.69 -10.05 9.65
CA GLU A 32 0.32 -11.47 9.69
C GLU A 32 0.41 -12.16 8.32
N GLY A 33 0.68 -11.42 7.25
CA GLY A 33 0.77 -11.94 5.88
C GLY A 33 -0.56 -11.94 5.12
N GLU A 34 -1.66 -11.51 5.75
CA GLU A 34 -3.01 -11.39 5.18
C GLU A 34 -3.14 -10.18 4.23
N SER A 35 -2.30 -10.15 3.20
CA SER A 35 -2.10 -9.00 2.32
C SER A 35 -3.35 -8.63 1.50
N LEU A 36 -4.19 -9.60 1.16
CA LEU A 36 -5.44 -9.33 0.44
C LEU A 36 -6.48 -8.62 1.34
N ALA A 37 -6.64 -9.08 2.58
CA ALA A 37 -7.54 -8.47 3.54
C ALA A 37 -7.08 -7.06 3.92
N ALA A 38 -5.78 -6.88 4.18
CA ALA A 38 -5.18 -5.58 4.41
C ALA A 38 -5.42 -4.63 3.22
N ARG A 39 -5.18 -5.11 1.98
CA ARG A 39 -5.40 -4.32 0.76
C ARG A 39 -6.84 -3.87 0.62
N ARG A 40 -7.82 -4.73 0.93
CA ARG A 40 -9.24 -4.38 0.88
C ARG A 40 -9.54 -3.18 1.78
N ILE A 41 -9.11 -3.21 3.04
CA ILE A 41 -9.33 -2.10 3.97
C ILE A 41 -8.66 -0.82 3.47
N LEU A 42 -7.41 -0.91 2.99
CA LEU A 42 -6.65 0.25 2.52
C LEU A 42 -7.25 0.88 1.25
N ALA A 43 -7.75 0.06 0.31
CA ALA A 43 -8.22 0.52 -0.98
C ALA A 43 -9.72 0.88 -1.00
N GLU A 44 -10.55 0.16 -0.25
CA GLU A 44 -12.01 0.28 -0.34
C GLU A 44 -12.60 1.08 0.83
N GLU A 45 -12.06 0.93 2.05
CA GLU A 45 -12.67 1.51 3.25
C GLU A 45 -12.03 2.83 3.66
N LEU A 46 -10.69 2.87 3.79
CA LEU A 46 -9.96 4.04 4.28
C LEU A 46 -10.21 5.33 3.47
N PRO A 47 -10.25 5.32 2.13
CA PRO A 47 -10.46 6.55 1.36
C PRO A 47 -11.78 7.24 1.72
N GLY A 48 -12.85 6.47 1.92
CA GLY A 48 -14.14 6.98 2.35
C GLY A 48 -14.10 7.63 3.73
N ILE A 49 -13.44 6.97 4.69
CA ILE A 49 -13.30 7.47 6.08
C ILE A 49 -12.42 8.73 6.11
N VAL A 50 -11.30 8.75 5.37
CA VAL A 50 -10.42 9.93 5.25
C VAL A 50 -11.18 11.10 4.65
N GLY A 51 -11.90 10.89 3.55
CA GLY A 51 -12.71 11.93 2.93
C GLY A 51 -13.77 12.50 3.87
N GLN A 52 -14.44 11.64 4.65
CA GLN A 52 -15.39 12.07 5.67
C GLN A 52 -14.72 12.88 6.78
N TRP A 53 -13.58 12.41 7.30
CA TRP A 53 -12.86 13.11 8.36
C TRP A 53 -12.37 14.49 7.88
N ILE A 54 -11.79 14.60 6.68
CA ILE A 54 -11.32 15.88 6.13
C ILE A 54 -12.47 16.90 6.09
N ARG A 55 -13.64 16.49 5.56
CA ARG A 55 -14.84 17.36 5.50
C ARG A 55 -15.30 17.83 6.88
N HIS A 56 -15.25 16.97 7.90
CA HIS A 56 -15.68 17.33 9.25
C HIS A 56 -14.61 18.06 10.08
N SER A 57 -13.33 17.93 9.71
CA SER A 57 -12.22 18.50 10.49
C SER A 57 -12.10 20.02 10.36
N GLY A 58 -12.58 20.61 9.25
CA GLY A 58 -12.39 22.03 8.95
C GLY A 58 -10.93 22.46 8.77
N LEU A 59 -9.99 21.51 8.69
CA LEU A 59 -8.56 21.79 8.57
C LEU A 59 -8.17 22.16 7.13
N ALA A 60 -7.18 23.02 7.00
CA ALA A 60 -6.54 23.28 5.71
C ALA A 60 -5.92 21.97 5.13
N PRO A 61 -5.93 21.75 3.80
CA PRO A 61 -5.47 20.51 3.20
C PRO A 61 -4.05 20.09 3.59
N ALA A 62 -3.11 21.05 3.70
CA ALA A 62 -1.74 20.79 4.12
C ALA A 62 -1.65 20.27 5.58
N VAL A 63 -2.46 20.85 6.47
CA VAL A 63 -2.52 20.45 7.89
C VAL A 63 -3.18 19.08 8.03
N ALA A 64 -4.27 18.84 7.29
CA ALA A 64 -4.94 17.54 7.26
C ALA A 64 -4.00 16.44 6.78
N LYS A 65 -3.26 16.67 5.69
CA LYS A 65 -2.25 15.74 5.16
C LYS A 65 -1.17 15.44 6.19
N SER A 66 -0.56 16.46 6.79
CA SER A 66 0.46 16.29 7.82
C SER A 66 -0.04 15.44 9.00
N ARG A 67 -1.27 15.71 9.45
CA ARG A 67 -1.89 14.98 10.56
C ARG A 67 -2.19 13.51 10.23
N LEU A 68 -2.65 13.21 9.01
CA LEU A 68 -2.85 11.83 8.54
C LEU A 68 -1.52 11.09 8.44
N SER A 69 -0.49 11.72 7.88
CA SER A 69 0.85 11.15 7.79
C SER A 69 1.44 10.83 9.16
N ALA A 70 1.30 11.74 10.14
CA ALA A 70 1.73 11.51 11.51
C ALA A 70 0.99 10.34 12.17
N LEU A 71 -0.33 10.23 11.97
CA LEU A 71 -1.13 9.09 12.46
C LEU A 71 -0.62 7.78 11.85
N PHE A 72 -0.49 7.70 10.53
CA PHE A 72 -0.09 6.44 9.88
C PHE A 72 1.30 5.99 10.29
N ALA A 73 2.26 6.93 10.37
CA ALA A 73 3.62 6.63 10.83
C ALA A 73 3.63 6.12 12.28
N ARG A 74 2.87 6.77 13.18
CA ARG A 74 2.76 6.37 14.58
C ARG A 74 2.16 4.97 14.72
N GLU A 75 1.02 4.71 14.09
CA GLU A 75 0.33 3.43 14.20
C GLU A 75 1.16 2.28 13.59
N GLN A 76 1.87 2.51 12.49
CA GLN A 76 2.83 1.52 11.95
C GLN A 76 4.00 1.25 12.89
N ALA A 77 4.49 2.26 13.61
CA ALA A 77 5.53 2.06 14.62
C ALA A 77 5.00 1.26 15.81
N GLU A 78 3.76 1.53 16.27
CA GLU A 78 3.12 0.78 17.34
C GLU A 78 2.93 -0.70 16.97
N VAL A 79 2.41 -1.00 15.77
CA VAL A 79 2.23 -2.39 15.28
C VAL A 79 3.56 -3.12 15.15
N ARG A 80 4.59 -2.49 14.56
CA ARG A 80 5.93 -3.10 14.44
C ARG A 80 6.55 -3.41 15.80
N ARG A 81 6.40 -2.49 16.76
CA ARG A 81 6.88 -2.70 18.12
C ARG A 81 6.17 -3.88 18.78
N ALA A 82 4.84 -3.96 18.67
CA ALA A 82 4.06 -5.07 19.22
C ALA A 82 4.48 -6.41 18.61
N ALA A 83 4.66 -6.46 17.29
CA ALA A 83 5.09 -7.67 16.58
C ALA A 83 6.51 -8.11 17.00
N LEU A 84 7.44 -7.16 17.18
CA LEU A 84 8.78 -7.46 17.69
C LEU A 84 8.72 -8.03 19.11
N THR A 85 7.93 -7.41 20.00
CA THR A 85 7.74 -7.90 21.37
C THR A 85 7.17 -9.32 21.39
N GLN A 86 6.17 -9.62 20.55
CA GLN A 86 5.60 -10.97 20.43
C GLN A 86 6.63 -12.00 19.96
N ARG A 87 7.47 -11.67 18.96
CA ARG A 87 8.55 -12.56 18.52
C ARG A 87 9.57 -12.83 19.62
N LEU A 88 10.05 -11.79 20.29
CA LEU A 88 11.00 -11.95 21.40
C LEU A 88 10.43 -12.81 22.53
N MET A 89 9.14 -12.66 22.84
CA MET A 89 8.47 -13.52 23.80
C MET A 89 8.43 -14.97 23.31
N ALA A 90 8.01 -15.21 22.05
CA ALA A 90 7.97 -16.55 21.46
C ALA A 90 9.34 -17.23 21.47
N ASP A 91 10.40 -16.51 21.10
CA ASP A 91 11.78 -17.01 21.12
C ASP A 91 12.23 -17.35 22.54
N SER A 92 11.95 -16.45 23.51
CA SER A 92 12.26 -16.69 24.93
C SER A 92 11.52 -17.92 25.49
N PHE A 93 10.29 -18.16 25.04
CA PHE A 93 9.53 -19.35 25.41
C PHE A 93 10.13 -20.61 24.77
N ALA A 94 10.52 -20.56 23.50
CA ALA A 94 11.17 -21.68 22.82
C ALA A 94 12.48 -22.06 23.52
N GLU A 95 13.34 -21.10 23.88
CA GLU A 95 14.59 -21.37 24.58
C GLU A 95 14.39 -22.00 25.97
N ARG A 96 13.38 -21.54 26.71
CA ARG A 96 13.13 -22.02 28.08
C ARG A 96 12.45 -23.39 28.13
N TRP A 97 11.64 -23.72 27.14
CA TRP A 97 10.77 -24.91 27.16
C TRP A 97 11.13 -25.96 26.14
N THR A 98 12.12 -25.73 25.26
CA THR A 98 12.69 -26.83 24.48
C THR A 98 13.59 -27.61 25.44
N PRO A 99 13.19 -28.81 25.92
CA PRO A 99 14.12 -29.63 26.67
C PRO A 99 15.37 -29.82 25.82
N PRO A 100 16.57 -29.90 26.42
CA PRO A 100 17.75 -30.29 25.66
C PRO A 100 17.43 -31.66 25.07
N VAL A 101 17.11 -31.70 23.78
CA VAL A 101 17.04 -32.93 23.02
C VAL A 101 18.51 -33.32 22.82
N GLY A 102 19.17 -33.74 23.89
CA GLY A 102 20.32 -34.60 23.81
C GLY A 102 19.76 -35.84 23.14
N ASN A 103 19.88 -35.92 21.82
CA ASN A 103 19.33 -36.99 21.02
C ASN A 103 20.01 -38.28 21.48
N PRO A 104 19.37 -39.09 22.34
CA PRO A 104 20.05 -40.25 22.93
C PRO A 104 20.33 -41.33 21.88
N PHE A 105 19.79 -41.16 20.67
CA PHE A 105 19.97 -42.05 19.53
C PHE A 105 21.19 -41.75 18.66
N VAL A 106 21.84 -40.59 18.79
CA VAL A 106 23.05 -40.31 17.99
C VAL A 106 24.28 -41.01 18.55
N GLU A 107 24.30 -41.33 19.85
CA GLU A 107 25.43 -42.06 20.44
C GLU A 107 25.43 -43.57 20.09
N GLU A 108 24.28 -44.21 19.88
CA GLU A 108 24.25 -45.65 19.54
C GLU A 108 24.66 -45.94 18.08
N GLU A 109 24.38 -45.04 17.13
CA GLU A 109 24.73 -45.27 15.72
C GLU A 109 26.23 -45.06 15.45
N HIS A 110 26.90 -44.17 16.19
CA HIS A 110 28.35 -44.02 16.11
C HIS A 110 29.12 -45.21 16.68
N VAL A 111 28.58 -45.89 17.70
CA VAL A 111 29.18 -47.13 18.24
C VAL A 111 28.93 -48.32 17.30
N ARG A 112 27.73 -48.48 16.72
CA ARG A 112 27.48 -49.56 15.73
C ARG A 112 28.22 -49.36 14.41
N ARG A 113 28.44 -48.13 13.97
CA ARG A 113 29.17 -47.83 12.72
C ARG A 113 30.69 -48.00 12.85
N ALA A 114 31.24 -47.99 14.07
CA ALA A 114 32.65 -48.31 14.30
C ALA A 114 32.94 -49.83 14.21
N GLU A 115 31.93 -50.68 14.41
CA GLU A 115 32.08 -52.15 14.32
C GLU A 115 31.68 -52.73 12.96
N ALA A 116 30.88 -52.02 12.16
CA ALA A 116 30.57 -52.42 10.80
C ALA A 116 31.64 -51.88 9.83
N GLY A 117 32.54 -52.77 9.40
CA GLY A 117 33.60 -52.48 8.43
C GLY A 117 33.13 -51.78 7.14
N PRO A 118 34.07 -51.20 6.37
CA PRO A 118 33.79 -50.27 5.28
C PRO A 118 32.93 -50.91 4.18
N PRO A 119 31.79 -50.32 3.78
CA PRO A 119 31.05 -50.81 2.63
C PRO A 119 31.80 -50.42 1.35
N ALA A 120 32.27 -51.45 0.65
CA ALA A 120 32.76 -51.31 -0.71
C ALA A 120 31.62 -50.84 -1.63
N GLY A 121 31.90 -49.76 -2.37
CA GLY A 121 31.29 -49.47 -3.68
C GLY A 121 29.78 -49.28 -3.70
N ARG A 122 29.33 -48.02 -3.57
CA ARG A 122 28.08 -47.60 -4.20
C ARG A 122 28.23 -46.23 -4.85
N THR A 123 28.35 -46.27 -6.16
CA THR A 123 28.26 -45.12 -7.07
C THR A 123 26.89 -44.46 -6.92
N ILE A 124 26.90 -43.19 -6.53
CA ILE A 124 25.71 -42.34 -6.47
C ILE A 124 25.57 -41.69 -7.86
N PRO A 125 24.44 -41.85 -8.58
CA PRO A 125 24.16 -41.04 -9.75
C PRO A 125 23.87 -39.59 -9.31
N GLN A 126 24.60 -38.65 -9.90
CA GLN A 126 24.31 -37.22 -9.80
C GLN A 126 22.95 -36.96 -10.46
N THR A 127 21.94 -36.62 -9.67
CA THR A 127 20.74 -35.96 -10.17
C THR A 127 20.91 -34.47 -9.97
N GLU A 128 21.25 -33.80 -11.06
CA GLU A 128 21.13 -32.36 -11.22
C GLU A 128 19.67 -31.93 -11.07
N GLY A 129 19.47 -30.84 -10.33
CA GLY A 129 18.43 -29.83 -10.58
C GLY A 129 17.02 -30.13 -10.07
N VAL A 130 16.60 -29.41 -9.02
CA VAL A 130 15.40 -28.56 -9.12
C VAL A 130 15.63 -27.28 -8.31
N ALA A 131 15.28 -26.17 -8.96
CA ALA A 131 15.57 -24.80 -8.62
C ALA A 131 15.09 -24.36 -7.22
N ALA A 132 15.95 -23.55 -6.58
CA ALA A 132 15.54 -22.62 -5.55
C ALA A 132 14.45 -21.67 -6.11
N HIS A 133 13.23 -21.77 -5.58
CA HIS A 133 12.20 -20.79 -5.81
C HIS A 133 12.61 -19.45 -5.18
N ARG A 134 13.12 -18.56 -6.03
CA ARG A 134 13.20 -17.12 -5.79
C ARG A 134 11.84 -16.61 -5.34
N GLY A 135 11.83 -15.84 -4.24
CA GLY A 135 10.76 -14.88 -3.98
C GLY A 135 10.60 -13.96 -5.18
N GLY A 136 9.45 -14.03 -5.84
CA GLY A 136 9.10 -13.17 -6.96
C GLY A 136 8.52 -11.85 -6.46
N PRO A 137 8.97 -10.70 -6.97
CA PRO A 137 8.44 -9.39 -6.59
C PRO A 137 7.11 -9.08 -7.29
N LEU A 138 6.22 -8.44 -6.54
CA LEU A 138 4.91 -7.93 -6.98
C LEU A 138 5.09 -6.77 -7.98
N GLY A 139 4.36 -6.81 -9.09
CA GLY A 139 4.35 -5.76 -10.11
C GLY A 139 2.97 -5.14 -10.26
N ILE A 140 2.90 -3.82 -10.11
CA ILE A 140 1.75 -2.99 -10.51
C ILE A 140 2.32 -1.97 -11.51
N GLY A 141 1.81 -1.95 -12.75
CA GLY A 141 2.14 -0.90 -13.74
C GLY A 141 3.59 -0.88 -14.27
N GLY A 142 4.30 -2.01 -14.29
CA GLY A 142 5.63 -2.12 -14.92
C GLY A 142 6.81 -1.55 -14.13
N ARG A 143 6.58 -0.90 -12.97
CA ARG A 143 7.65 -0.49 -12.04
C ARG A 143 7.58 -1.32 -10.76
N ARG A 144 8.72 -1.91 -10.39
CA ARG A 144 8.90 -2.72 -9.17
C ARG A 144 9.25 -1.77 -8.02
N ILE A 145 8.35 -1.62 -7.05
CA ILE A 145 8.60 -0.81 -5.84
C ILE A 145 8.54 -1.74 -4.62
N PRO A 146 9.61 -1.85 -3.83
CA PRO A 146 9.63 -2.67 -2.63
C PRO A 146 8.79 -2.03 -1.49
N LEU A 147 8.16 -2.88 -0.68
CA LEU A 147 7.10 -2.52 0.29
C LEU A 147 7.57 -1.63 1.45
N ASP A 148 8.89 -1.48 1.63
CA ASP A 148 9.51 -0.61 2.62
C ASP A 148 9.50 0.88 2.22
N ARG A 149 9.11 1.21 0.98
CA ARG A 149 9.10 2.59 0.45
C ARG A 149 7.70 3.15 0.24
N ILE A 150 6.98 3.36 1.33
CA ILE A 150 5.60 3.89 1.34
C ILE A 150 5.49 5.24 0.62
N SER A 151 6.48 6.12 0.75
CA SER A 151 6.50 7.40 0.02
C SER A 151 6.49 7.20 -1.51
N GLU A 152 7.20 6.20 -2.02
CA GLU A 152 7.23 5.85 -3.44
C GLU A 152 5.95 5.14 -3.89
N MET A 153 5.32 4.36 -3.00
CA MET A 153 4.00 3.76 -3.24
C MET A 153 2.90 4.83 -3.35
N ILE A 154 2.96 5.85 -2.48
CA ILE A 154 2.03 6.99 -2.51
C ILE A 154 2.25 7.83 -3.79
N GLU A 155 3.51 8.07 -4.19
CA GLU A 155 3.79 8.72 -5.47
C GLU A 155 3.35 7.90 -6.68
N ALA A 156 3.55 6.58 -6.67
CA ALA A 156 3.12 5.70 -7.75
C ALA A 156 1.60 5.63 -7.87
N LEU A 157 0.88 5.55 -6.74
CA LEU A 157 -0.59 5.63 -6.73
C LEU A 157 -1.08 6.98 -7.23
N GLN A 158 -0.48 8.09 -6.81
CA GLN A 158 -0.83 9.43 -7.29
C GLN A 158 -0.47 9.65 -8.77
N ALA A 159 0.61 9.03 -9.27
CA ALA A 159 1.01 9.11 -10.69
C ALA A 159 0.07 8.30 -11.60
N GLU A 160 -0.40 7.15 -11.14
CA GLU A 160 -1.37 6.32 -11.87
C GLU A 160 -2.77 6.93 -11.82
N GLU A 161 -3.16 7.52 -10.69
CA GLU A 161 -4.42 8.27 -10.55
C GLU A 161 -4.41 9.54 -11.42
N ARG A 162 -3.26 10.22 -11.57
CA ARG A 162 -3.10 11.30 -12.57
C ARG A 162 -3.16 10.79 -14.02
N ARG A 163 -2.60 9.61 -14.34
CA ARG A 163 -2.70 9.04 -15.70
C ARG A 163 -4.11 8.60 -16.05
N SER A 164 -4.82 7.99 -15.10
CA SER A 164 -6.22 7.64 -15.23
C SER A 164 -7.10 8.88 -15.31
N ALA A 165 -6.83 9.91 -14.49
CA ALA A 165 -7.50 11.20 -14.60
C ALA A 165 -7.25 11.87 -15.95
N VAL A 166 -6.03 11.81 -16.51
CA VAL A 166 -5.73 12.37 -17.84
C VAL A 166 -6.40 11.58 -18.98
N ALA A 167 -6.65 10.29 -18.80
CA ALA A 167 -7.45 9.49 -19.75
C ALA A 167 -8.97 9.77 -19.65
N GLU A 168 -9.44 10.25 -18.49
CA GLU A 168 -10.82 10.69 -18.23
C GLU A 168 -11.02 12.21 -18.33
N ILE A 169 -10.00 12.99 -18.75
CA ILE A 169 -10.22 14.39 -19.15
C ILE A 169 -10.94 14.34 -20.50
N ILE A 170 -12.27 14.29 -20.43
CA ILE A 170 -13.12 14.83 -21.48
C ILE A 170 -12.64 16.27 -21.70
N PRO A 171 -12.10 16.61 -22.88
CA PRO A 171 -11.55 17.93 -23.10
C PRO A 171 -12.68 18.95 -22.90
N LEU A 172 -12.40 20.03 -22.16
CA LEU A 172 -13.37 21.07 -21.79
C LEU A 172 -14.19 21.65 -22.98
N ARG A 173 -13.73 21.42 -24.22
CA ARG A 173 -14.42 21.73 -25.47
C ARG A 173 -15.71 20.93 -25.71
N ASP A 174 -15.89 19.79 -25.04
CA ASP A 174 -17.08 18.94 -25.17
C ASP A 174 -18.17 19.30 -24.13
N PHE A 175 -17.82 20.10 -23.12
CA PHE A 175 -18.75 20.59 -22.07
C PHE A 175 -19.29 22.00 -22.34
N LEU A 176 -18.78 22.70 -23.36
CA LEU A 176 -19.33 23.99 -23.77
C LEU A 176 -20.26 23.75 -24.98
N PRO A 177 -21.57 24.03 -24.89
CA PRO A 177 -22.39 24.06 -26.09
C PRO A 177 -21.77 25.07 -27.06
N ALA A 178 -21.51 24.64 -28.30
CA ALA A 178 -21.06 25.54 -29.35
C ALA A 178 -22.03 26.72 -29.42
N SER A 179 -21.62 27.88 -28.89
CA SER A 179 -22.44 29.09 -28.87
C SER A 179 -22.74 29.49 -30.31
N PRO A 180 -24.01 29.44 -30.77
CA PRO A 180 -24.38 29.90 -32.10
C PRO A 180 -24.66 31.41 -32.03
N ALA A 181 -23.62 32.17 -31.75
CA ALA A 181 -23.56 33.64 -31.86
C ALA A 181 -22.11 33.95 -31.49
N VAL A 182 -21.22 34.28 -32.43
CA VAL A 182 -21.19 35.56 -33.12
C VAL A 182 -20.66 35.34 -34.54
N SER A 183 -21.57 35.19 -35.49
CA SER A 183 -21.34 35.57 -36.88
C SER A 183 -22.26 36.73 -37.14
N GLN A 184 -21.75 37.95 -37.00
CA GLN A 184 -22.13 39.11 -37.81
C GLN A 184 -21.42 40.36 -37.27
N HIS A 185 -20.96 41.18 -38.23
CA HIS A 185 -20.35 42.49 -38.08
C HIS A 185 -18.92 42.55 -37.54
N LEU A 186 -17.94 42.55 -38.43
CA LEU A 186 -17.46 43.80 -39.01
C LEU A 186 -16.67 43.52 -40.30
N SER A 187 -17.31 43.84 -41.43
CA SER A 187 -16.59 44.29 -42.62
C SER A 187 -15.89 45.61 -42.27
N GLU A 188 -14.59 45.71 -42.51
CA GLU A 188 -14.06 46.51 -43.62
C GLU A 188 -12.53 46.47 -43.65
N PRO A 189 -11.93 46.36 -44.85
CA PRO A 189 -10.50 46.51 -45.07
C PRO A 189 -10.20 47.98 -45.33
N THR A 190 -9.21 48.54 -44.65
CA THR A 190 -8.58 49.78 -45.13
C THR A 190 -7.10 49.53 -45.30
N SER A 191 -6.77 49.23 -46.56
CA SER A 191 -5.46 49.43 -47.16
C SER A 191 -4.88 50.77 -46.70
N LEU A 192 -3.65 50.77 -46.21
CA LEU A 192 -2.79 51.93 -46.35
C LEU A 192 -1.51 51.50 -47.05
N GLU A 193 -1.40 52.02 -48.26
CA GLU A 193 -0.30 51.86 -49.19
C GLU A 193 1.02 52.36 -48.63
N VAL A 194 2.05 51.72 -49.15
CA VAL A 194 3.44 52.15 -49.20
C VAL A 194 3.55 53.33 -50.19
N SER A 195 4.19 54.42 -49.77
CA SER A 195 4.89 55.43 -50.60
C SER A 195 5.77 56.23 -49.63
N SER A 196 7.09 56.11 -49.56
CA SER A 196 8.16 56.23 -50.58
C SER A 196 8.22 57.62 -51.22
N ILE A 197 9.41 58.26 -51.09
CA ILE A 197 9.95 59.42 -51.83
C ILE A 197 9.45 60.79 -51.28
N ALA A 198 10.29 61.78 -50.92
CA ALA A 198 11.69 62.11 -51.26
C ALA A 198 12.42 62.75 -50.06
#